data_AF-A0A7S0WDD1-F1
#
_entry.id   AF-A0A7S0WDD1-F1
#
_cell.length_a   1.000
_cell.length_b   1.000
_cell.length_c   1.000
_cell.angle_alpha   90.00
_cell.angle_beta   90.00
_cell.angle_gamma   90.00
#
_symmetry.space_group_name_H-M   'P 1'
#
loop_
_entity.id
_entity.type
_entity.pdbx_description
1 polymer ?
#
loop_
_entity_poly.entity_id
_entity_poly.type
_entity_poly.pdbx_seq_one_letter_code
_entity_poly.pdbx_strand_id
1 'polypeptide(L)'
;NDGRNDDDDDDDESNYDDDEYEEDAIPMSSEAIMDGFRKPATACAVDRSGIRCAAGSSDGVVRLYDFTGMKRDLQAFRTLTPREGYPVHAIDWSPSGDQFVVA
;
A
#
# COMPACT_ATOMS: atom_id res chain seq x y z
N ASN A 1 33.39 44.09 -44.62
CA ASN A 1 34.65 43.34 -44.60
C ASN A 1 35.16 43.35 -43.17
N ASP A 2 35.00 42.34 -42.32
CA ASP A 2 34.48 40.97 -42.37
C ASP A 2 33.92 40.75 -40.95
N GLY A 3 32.73 40.19 -40.74
CA GLY A 3 32.48 38.76 -40.89
C GLY A 3 32.75 38.06 -39.55
N ARG A 4 31.67 37.76 -38.80
CA ARG A 4 31.47 36.55 -37.98
C ARG A 4 30.06 36.57 -37.36
N ASN A 5 29.18 35.78 -37.98
CA ASN A 5 28.14 35.02 -37.30
C ASN A 5 28.78 34.14 -36.22
N ASP A 6 27.95 33.69 -35.29
CA ASP A 6 27.92 32.41 -34.56
C ASP A 6 27.00 32.73 -33.36
N ASP A 7 25.65 32.71 -33.51
CA ASP A 7 24.79 31.52 -33.53
C ASP A 7 25.42 30.39 -32.73
N ASP A 8 24.90 30.13 -31.53
CA ASP A 8 24.80 28.80 -30.91
C ASP A 8 23.84 28.92 -29.71
N ASP A 9 22.55 28.77 -30.03
CA ASP A 9 21.50 28.36 -29.09
C ASP A 9 21.84 26.91 -28.65
N ASP A 10 22.58 26.77 -27.56
CA ASP A 10 22.67 25.49 -26.86
C ASP A 10 21.45 25.35 -25.93
N ASP A 11 20.29 25.09 -26.54
CA ASP A 11 19.17 24.41 -25.88
C ASP A 11 19.65 22.98 -25.56
N ASP A 12 20.36 22.85 -24.44
CA ASP A 12 20.67 21.57 -23.81
C ASP A 12 19.35 21.03 -23.21
N GLU A 13 18.46 20.57 -24.09
CA GLU A 13 17.43 19.60 -23.75
C GLU A 13 18.15 18.31 -23.38
N SER A 14 18.66 18.30 -22.14
CA SER A 14 19.09 17.10 -21.46
C SER A 14 17.87 16.18 -21.42
N ASN A 15 17.78 15.28 -22.40
CA ASN A 15 16.94 14.11 -22.39
C ASN A 15 17.47 13.24 -21.25
N TYR A 16 17.04 13.53 -20.03
CA TYR A 16 17.17 12.61 -18.92
C TYR A 16 16.31 11.40 -19.30
N ASP A 17 16.95 10.39 -19.89
CA ASP A 17 16.38 9.04 -20.01
C ASP A 17 15.98 8.61 -18.58
N ASP A 18 14.69 8.71 -18.28
CA ASP A 18 14.03 8.26 -17.05
C ASP A 18 14.04 6.73 -16.92
N ASP A 19 14.54 6.04 -17.95
CA ASP A 19 14.47 4.60 -18.14
C ASP A 19 15.53 3.82 -17.34
N GLU A 20 16.60 4.47 -16.83
CA GLU A 20 17.70 3.77 -16.11
C GLU A 20 17.28 3.29 -14.70
N TYR A 21 16.13 3.73 -14.19
CA TYR A 21 15.60 3.31 -12.88
C TYR A 21 14.43 2.32 -12.95
N GLU A 22 13.95 1.95 -14.15
CA GLU A 22 12.80 1.03 -14.26
C GLU A 22 13.12 -0.40 -13.81
N GLU A 23 14.37 -0.87 -13.99
CA GLU A 23 14.74 -2.27 -13.67
C GLU A 23 14.71 -2.56 -12.15
N ASP A 24 14.97 -1.55 -11.31
CA ASP A 24 14.94 -1.66 -9.84
C ASP A 24 13.68 -1.04 -9.21
N ALA A 25 12.70 -0.63 -10.02
CA ALA A 25 11.48 -0.01 -9.52
C ALA A 25 10.60 -0.99 -8.73
N ILE A 26 10.03 -0.52 -7.62
CA ILE A 26 8.98 -1.28 -6.93
C ILE A 26 7.78 -1.39 -7.89
N PRO A 27 7.20 -2.58 -8.11
CA PRO A 27 6.05 -2.72 -8.99
C PRO A 27 4.86 -1.91 -8.46
N MET A 28 4.47 -0.86 -9.21
CA MET A 28 3.35 0.03 -8.90
C MET A 28 2.20 -0.06 -9.91
N SER A 29 2.29 -0.98 -10.88
CA SER A 29 1.32 -1.09 -11.98
C SER A 29 -0.06 -1.62 -11.58
N SER A 30 -0.20 -2.14 -10.35
CA SER A 30 -1.44 -2.75 -9.87
C SER A 30 -1.72 -2.33 -8.43
N GLU A 31 -2.93 -1.83 -8.19
CA GLU A 31 -3.42 -1.45 -6.87
C GLU A 31 -4.80 -2.07 -6.58
N ALA A 32 -5.10 -2.24 -5.29
CA ALA A 32 -6.39 -2.70 -4.81
C ALA A 32 -6.84 -1.82 -3.64
N ILE A 33 -8.01 -1.19 -3.78
CA ILE A 33 -8.56 -0.29 -2.77
C ILE A 33 -9.55 -1.08 -1.91
N MET A 34 -9.23 -1.22 -0.62
CA MET A 34 -10.06 -1.90 0.37
C MET A 34 -10.89 -0.87 1.15
N ASP A 35 -12.14 -0.69 0.75
CA ASP A 35 -13.08 0.25 1.37
C ASP A 35 -13.85 -0.35 2.56
N GLY A 36 -14.78 0.43 3.11
CA GLY A 36 -15.71 -0.02 4.16
C GLY A 36 -15.25 0.34 5.58
N PHE A 37 -14.17 1.11 5.71
CA PHE A 37 -13.77 1.74 6.97
C PHE A 37 -14.71 2.90 7.33
N ARG A 38 -15.25 2.90 8.56
CA ARG A 38 -16.12 4.00 9.04
C ARG A 38 -15.33 5.17 9.61
N LYS A 39 -14.09 4.90 10.01
CA LYS A 39 -13.11 5.86 10.54
C LYS A 39 -11.71 5.50 10.01
N PRO A 40 -10.70 6.37 10.13
CA PRO A 40 -9.37 6.10 9.61
C PRO A 40 -8.82 4.73 10.04
N ALA A 41 -8.22 4.02 9.09
CA ALA A 41 -7.38 2.88 9.36
C ALA A 41 -6.13 3.34 10.12
N THR A 42 -5.72 2.58 11.12
CA THR A 42 -4.68 2.98 12.08
C THR A 42 -3.57 1.95 12.21
N ALA A 43 -3.83 0.69 11.82
CA ALA A 43 -2.85 -0.38 11.82
C ALA A 43 -3.17 -1.38 10.70
N CYS A 44 -2.14 -2.01 10.15
CA CYS A 44 -2.30 -3.16 9.28
C CYS A 44 -1.15 -4.15 9.48
N ALA A 45 -1.41 -5.43 9.23
CA ALA A 45 -0.40 -6.48 9.25
C ALA A 45 -0.76 -7.58 8.26
N VAL A 46 0.25 -8.10 7.58
CA VAL A 46 0.13 -9.24 6.66
C VAL A 46 0.72 -10.47 7.32
N ASP A 47 0.09 -11.62 7.14
CA ASP A 47 0.58 -12.87 7.70
C ASP A 47 1.88 -13.32 7.00
N ARG A 48 2.62 -14.24 7.63
CA ARG A 48 3.93 -14.67 7.10
C ARG A 48 3.88 -15.25 5.69
N SER A 49 2.74 -15.82 5.31
CA SER A 49 2.50 -16.41 3.99
C SER A 49 2.17 -15.37 2.90
N GLY A 50 1.80 -14.15 3.29
CA GLY A 50 1.44 -13.08 2.36
C GLY A 50 0.02 -13.18 1.81
N ILE A 51 -0.81 -14.12 2.30
CA ILE A 51 -2.14 -14.38 1.73
C ILE A 51 -3.27 -13.79 2.57
N ARG A 52 -3.00 -13.42 3.82
CA ARG A 52 -3.99 -12.79 4.71
C ARG A 52 -3.49 -11.45 5.22
N CYS A 53 -4.41 -10.50 5.30
CA CYS A 53 -4.16 -9.18 5.85
C CYS A 53 -5.21 -8.87 6.92
N ALA A 54 -4.77 -8.23 8.00
CA ALA A 54 -5.63 -7.64 9.01
C ALA A 54 -5.43 -6.12 9.00
N ALA A 55 -6.53 -5.36 9.00
CA ALA A 55 -6.49 -3.92 9.08
C ALA A 55 -7.42 -3.42 10.20
N GLY A 56 -6.86 -2.61 11.09
CA GLY A 56 -7.53 -2.02 12.24
C GLY A 56 -7.88 -0.56 12.01
N SER A 57 -8.90 -0.09 12.71
CA SER A 57 -9.35 1.30 12.62
C SER A 57 -9.58 1.93 13.99
N SER A 58 -9.54 3.26 14.00
CA SER A 58 -9.92 4.10 15.13
C SER A 58 -11.40 3.97 15.54
N ASP A 59 -12.23 3.24 14.80
CA ASP A 59 -13.57 2.81 15.24
C ASP A 59 -13.57 1.55 16.12
N GLY A 60 -12.41 0.94 16.35
CA GLY A 60 -12.25 -0.29 17.14
C GLY A 60 -12.49 -1.58 16.35
N VAL A 61 -12.75 -1.49 15.03
CA VAL A 61 -13.03 -2.65 14.18
C VAL A 61 -11.76 -3.13 13.49
N VAL A 62 -11.54 -4.44 13.54
CA VAL A 62 -10.55 -5.17 12.72
C VAL A 62 -11.25 -5.83 11.55
N ARG A 63 -10.71 -5.64 10.35
CA ARG A 63 -11.16 -6.23 9.08
C ARG A 63 -10.11 -7.23 8.62
N LEU A 64 -10.54 -8.45 8.30
CA LEU A 64 -9.67 -9.52 7.80
C LEU A 64 -9.93 -9.77 6.32
N TYR A 65 -8.84 -9.85 5.56
CA TYR A 65 -8.81 -10.09 4.13
C TYR A 65 -8.06 -11.40 3.85
N ASP A 66 -8.54 -12.16 2.88
CA ASP A 66 -7.92 -13.40 2.40
C ASP A 66 -7.80 -13.31 0.89
N PHE A 67 -6.58 -13.08 0.40
CA PHE A 67 -6.32 -12.82 -1.01
C PHE A 67 -6.49 -14.06 -1.89
N THR A 68 -6.57 -15.26 -1.32
CA THR A 68 -6.84 -16.49 -2.08
C THR A 68 -8.32 -16.64 -2.43
N GLY A 69 -9.20 -16.21 -1.52
CA GLY A 69 -10.66 -16.35 -1.65
C GLY A 69 -11.40 -15.02 -1.92
N MET A 70 -10.70 -13.90 -1.95
CA MET A 70 -11.30 -12.57 -2.12
C MET A 70 -11.94 -12.43 -3.50
N LYS A 71 -13.16 -11.91 -3.52
CA LYS A 71 -13.87 -11.59 -4.75
C LYS A 71 -13.44 -10.21 -5.26
N ARG A 72 -13.86 -9.87 -6.48
CA ARG A 72 -13.59 -8.56 -7.09
C ARG A 72 -14.21 -7.36 -6.34
N ASP A 73 -15.06 -7.61 -5.35
CA ASP A 73 -15.62 -6.57 -4.48
C ASP A 73 -14.65 -6.12 -3.36
N LEU A 74 -13.50 -6.80 -3.23
CA LEU A 74 -12.40 -6.48 -2.31
C LEU A 74 -12.84 -6.32 -0.84
N GLN A 75 -13.93 -7.01 -0.47
CA GLN A 75 -14.48 -6.91 0.88
C GLN A 75 -13.75 -7.84 1.85
N ALA A 76 -13.67 -7.40 3.10
CA ALA A 76 -13.20 -8.24 4.19
C ALA A 76 -14.12 -9.46 4.34
N PHE A 77 -13.54 -10.66 4.44
CA PHE A 77 -14.31 -11.88 4.66
C PHE A 77 -14.83 -11.98 6.11
N ARG A 78 -14.20 -11.23 7.02
CA ARG A 78 -14.58 -11.15 8.43
C ARG A 78 -14.28 -9.78 8.99
N THR A 79 -15.18 -9.30 9.85
CA THR A 79 -14.97 -8.14 10.71
C THR A 79 -15.19 -8.55 12.16
N LEU A 80 -14.44 -7.93 13.08
CA LEU A 80 -14.59 -8.17 14.51
C LEU A 80 -14.17 -6.95 15.31
N THR A 81 -14.75 -6.80 16.49
CA THR A 81 -14.40 -5.77 17.47
C THR A 81 -13.75 -6.48 18.66
N PRO A 82 -12.41 -6.49 18.78
CA PRO A 82 -11.74 -7.21 19.86
C PRO A 82 -12.19 -6.72 21.24
N ARG A 83 -12.42 -5.40 21.36
CA ARG A 83 -12.94 -4.76 22.55
C ARG A 83 -13.76 -3.51 22.21
N GLU A 84 -15.00 -3.46 22.65
CA GLU A 84 -15.89 -2.33 22.37
C GLU A 84 -15.39 -1.03 23.02
N GLY A 85 -15.44 0.06 22.25
CA GLY A 85 -15.11 1.41 22.72
C GLY A 85 -13.61 1.74 22.74
N TYR A 86 -12.74 0.82 22.31
CA TYR A 86 -11.28 1.05 22.24
C TYR A 86 -10.82 1.07 20.78
N PRO A 87 -10.08 2.12 20.36
CA PRO A 87 -9.52 2.18 19.01
C PRO A 87 -8.41 1.14 18.85
N VAL A 88 -8.21 0.69 17.61
CA VAL A 88 -7.06 -0.16 17.28
C VAL A 88 -5.84 0.73 17.04
N HIS A 89 -4.72 0.42 17.65
CA HIS A 89 -3.44 1.12 17.51
C HIS A 89 -2.36 0.26 16.87
N ALA A 90 -2.39 -1.05 17.12
CA ALA A 90 -1.44 -1.98 16.52
C ALA A 90 -2.10 -3.33 16.24
N ILE A 91 -1.62 -3.99 15.19
CA ILE A 91 -1.94 -5.37 14.86
C ILE A 91 -0.63 -6.03 14.45
N ASP A 92 -0.40 -7.27 14.88
CA ASP A 92 0.68 -8.09 14.36
C ASP A 92 0.30 -9.57 14.33
N TRP A 93 0.83 -10.31 13.37
CA TRP A 93 0.59 -11.75 13.24
C TRP A 93 1.62 -12.55 14.03
N SER A 94 1.17 -13.64 14.62
CA SER A 94 2.08 -14.67 15.13
C SER A 94 2.98 -15.22 14.02
N PRO A 95 4.19 -15.70 14.33
CA PRO A 95 5.10 -16.27 13.33
C PRO A 95 4.51 -17.45 12.54
N SER A 96 3.61 -18.22 13.16
CA SER A 96 2.86 -19.31 12.54
C SER A 96 1.70 -18.84 11.67
N GLY A 97 1.25 -17.59 11.82
CA GLY A 97 0.15 -17.00 11.05
C GLY A 97 -1.24 -17.52 11.42
N ASP A 98 -1.39 -18.31 12.48
CA ASP A 98 -2.69 -18.83 12.94
C ASP A 98 -3.38 -17.89 13.94
N GLN A 99 -2.60 -17.00 14.58
CA GLN A 99 -3.07 -15.99 15.51
C GLN A 99 -2.54 -14.60 15.15
N PHE A 100 -3.21 -13.57 15.66
CA PHE A 100 -2.75 -12.19 15.65
C PHE A 100 -3.06 -11.52 16.98
N VAL A 101 -2.31 -10.47 17.30
CA VAL A 101 -2.53 -9.62 18.47
C VAL A 101 -3.06 -8.27 18.05
N VAL A 102 -3.82 -7.62 18.94
CA VAL A 102 -4.35 -6.27 18.73
C VAL A 102 -4.13 -5.46 20.01
N ALA A 103 -3.68 -4.23 19.87
CA ALA A 103 -3.56 -3.25 20.94
C ALA A 103 -4.29 -1.95 20.58
#